data_AF-A0A1T5AJA7-F1
#
_entry.id   AF-A0A1T5AJA7-F1
#
_cell.length_a   1.000
_cell.length_b   1.000
_cell.length_c   1.000
_cell.angle_alpha   90.00
_cell.angle_beta   90.00
_cell.angle_gamma   90.00
#
_symmetry.space_group_name_H-M   'P 1'
#
loop_
_entity.id
_entity.type
_entity.pdbx_description
1 polymer ?
#
loop_
_entity_poly.entity_id
_entity_poly.type
_entity_poly.pdbx_seq_one_letter_code
_entity_poly.pdbx_strand_id
1 'polypeptide(L)'
;METAFISSNQVIPANDIKGNTPISRFEEMVMHHMQAVYRKNALANAYASSNNDLLAHAKSRQTQTTNELTPAEEEVNNKLNLSGESPVVGDIVKQFEKAPYGWKDISTLDVLLQIAKKGHRRFEWRNEEITLELYAEKSINSRERDAVTVHKEKIHSKDEVINFIKTVNDDIFAETIVPSGTTDFKEAVTTFKTKLGPQLMAINRMKEEYETYPFSIHLKRFHTSLSDLYNERNPEKVVEQVIAQKEQLKESRDTFKYIEEFIDYNFKAYDKLVSFIADNKNNLTALDETAQVVADQLMGYVKDDQEPWDRFPQMKKGYKELYDAIKERIALLKTEVIKIYEAIFNEIDLKRNELEIKEANLTASDDFVLKKIQKEHEISQLEIYQLKASDFRSENFRILIDYKAKEDAQKTGKEYKTSIDVSLVAEMPPTTIENAEQLDAYISKLRERLMVKLAKNNKIYVS
;
A
#
# COMPACT_ATOMS: atom_id res chain seq x y z
N MET A 1 -45.19 74.14 -19.41
CA MET A 1 -45.39 73.00 -20.32
C MET A 1 -46.43 72.08 -19.68
N GLU A 2 -47.67 72.15 -20.15
CA GLU A 2 -48.79 71.27 -19.75
C GLU A 2 -48.92 70.11 -20.76
N THR A 3 -47.85 69.36 -20.94
CA THR A 3 -47.82 68.34 -22.01
C THR A 3 -48.13 66.98 -21.43
N ALA A 4 -49.27 66.41 -21.81
CA ALA A 4 -49.58 65.00 -21.59
C ALA A 4 -48.64 64.13 -22.46
N PHE A 5 -48.36 62.89 -22.04
CA PHE A 5 -47.51 61.98 -22.80
C PHE A 5 -48.09 60.57 -22.85
N ILE A 6 -47.67 59.80 -23.86
CA ILE A 6 -48.15 58.44 -24.06
C ILE A 6 -47.10 57.48 -23.49
N SER A 7 -47.54 56.57 -22.62
CA SER A 7 -46.74 55.48 -22.08
C SER A 7 -47.55 54.19 -22.10
N SER A 8 -46.99 53.10 -22.64
CA SER A 8 -47.64 51.79 -22.66
C SER A 8 -49.08 51.81 -23.19
N ASN A 9 -49.31 52.53 -24.29
CA ASN A 9 -50.61 52.76 -24.92
C ASN A 9 -51.65 53.49 -24.05
N GLN A 10 -51.23 54.17 -22.99
CA GLN A 10 -52.07 55.02 -22.15
C GLN A 10 -51.61 56.48 -22.22
N VAL A 11 -52.57 57.41 -22.22
CA VAL A 11 -52.32 58.85 -22.13
C VAL A 11 -52.22 59.24 -20.66
N ILE A 12 -51.04 59.70 -20.24
CA ILE A 12 -50.81 60.18 -18.88
C ILE A 12 -50.99 61.71 -18.88
N PRO A 13 -51.93 62.24 -18.09
CA PRO A 13 -52.21 63.66 -18.06
C PRO A 13 -51.07 64.44 -17.41
N ALA A 14 -50.93 65.72 -17.79
CA ALA A 14 -49.83 66.57 -17.31
C ALA A 14 -49.81 66.74 -15.76
N ASN A 15 -50.96 66.56 -15.10
CA ASN A 15 -51.09 66.69 -13.64
C ASN A 15 -50.46 65.52 -12.87
N ASP A 16 -50.26 64.36 -13.52
CA ASP A 16 -49.69 63.17 -12.89
C ASP A 16 -48.15 63.16 -12.94
N ILE A 17 -47.53 64.14 -13.63
CA ILE A 17 -46.07 64.28 -13.74
C ILE A 17 -45.59 65.26 -12.67
N LYS A 18 -44.77 64.76 -11.75
CA LYS A 18 -44.07 65.54 -10.72
C LYS A 18 -42.90 66.34 -11.34
N GLY A 19 -42.61 67.52 -10.80
CA GLY A 19 -41.48 68.35 -11.21
C GLY A 19 -41.87 69.80 -11.55
N ASN A 20 -41.04 70.75 -11.10
CA ASN A 20 -41.27 72.19 -11.25
C ASN A 20 -40.47 72.82 -12.41
N THR A 21 -39.56 72.05 -13.03
CA THR A 21 -38.73 72.50 -14.17
C THR A 21 -38.95 71.59 -15.37
N PRO A 22 -38.72 72.06 -16.61
CA PRO A 22 -38.82 71.22 -17.81
C PRO A 22 -37.93 69.97 -17.74
N ILE A 23 -36.73 70.08 -17.17
CA ILE A 23 -35.78 68.96 -16.99
C ILE A 23 -36.36 67.92 -16.02
N SER A 24 -36.77 68.33 -14.81
CA SER A 24 -37.34 67.41 -13.82
C SER A 24 -38.62 66.71 -14.31
N ARG A 25 -39.48 67.42 -15.04
CA ARG A 25 -40.70 66.82 -15.63
C ARG A 25 -40.35 65.81 -16.73
N PHE A 26 -39.33 66.07 -17.53
CA PHE A 26 -38.86 65.12 -18.54
C PHE A 26 -38.27 63.86 -17.90
N GLU A 27 -37.44 64.01 -16.86
CA GLU A 27 -36.91 62.88 -16.08
C GLU A 27 -38.02 62.03 -15.46
N GLU A 28 -39.04 62.67 -14.88
CA GLU A 28 -40.20 61.97 -14.31
C GLU A 28 -41.02 61.23 -15.39
N MET A 29 -41.22 61.85 -16.56
CA MET A 29 -41.88 61.20 -17.70
C MET A 29 -41.12 59.95 -18.16
N VAL A 30 -39.79 60.05 -18.28
CA VAL A 30 -38.93 58.92 -18.63
C VAL A 30 -39.00 57.85 -17.56
N MET A 31 -38.90 58.21 -16.27
CA MET A 31 -38.98 57.26 -15.16
C MET A 31 -40.33 56.53 -15.15
N HIS A 32 -41.45 57.24 -15.30
CA HIS A 32 -42.78 56.64 -15.35
C HIS A 32 -42.94 55.72 -16.57
N HIS A 33 -42.39 56.10 -17.73
CA HIS A 33 -42.40 55.21 -18.89
C HIS A 33 -41.57 53.95 -18.65
N MET A 34 -40.37 54.09 -18.10
CA MET A 34 -39.48 52.96 -17.80
C MET A 34 -40.08 52.03 -16.73
N GLN A 35 -40.73 52.56 -15.71
CA GLN A 35 -41.43 51.75 -14.68
C GLN A 35 -42.64 51.02 -15.26
N ALA A 36 -43.37 51.62 -16.20
CA ALA A 36 -44.49 50.97 -16.87
C ALA A 36 -44.02 49.83 -17.79
N VAL A 37 -42.97 50.07 -18.58
CA VAL A 37 -42.39 49.09 -19.52
C VAL A 37 -41.69 47.96 -18.77
N TYR A 38 -40.90 48.27 -17.75
CA TYR A 38 -40.12 47.33 -16.95
C TYR A 38 -40.68 47.14 -15.53
N ARG A 39 -42.00 46.93 -15.44
CA ARG A 39 -42.73 46.80 -14.17
C ARG A 39 -42.20 45.70 -13.22
N LYS A 40 -41.44 44.72 -13.72
CA LYS A 40 -40.83 43.64 -12.92
C LYS A 40 -39.34 43.85 -12.66
N ASN A 41 -38.78 45.01 -13.01
CA ASN A 41 -37.34 45.28 -12.84
C ASN A 41 -36.87 45.17 -11.38
N ALA A 42 -37.64 45.76 -10.46
CA ALA A 42 -37.27 45.82 -9.05
C ALA A 42 -37.13 44.44 -8.37
N LEU A 43 -37.70 43.39 -8.95
CA LEU A 43 -37.59 42.02 -8.43
C LEU A 43 -36.12 41.52 -8.39
N ALA A 44 -35.28 41.99 -9.31
CA ALA A 44 -33.88 41.60 -9.38
C ALA A 44 -32.96 42.35 -8.39
N ASN A 45 -33.44 43.38 -7.70
CA ASN A 45 -32.61 44.26 -6.87
C ASN A 45 -31.95 43.55 -5.67
N ALA A 46 -32.53 42.44 -5.22
CA ALA A 46 -32.01 41.64 -4.11
C ALA A 46 -30.91 40.63 -4.53
N TYR A 47 -30.62 40.54 -5.82
CA TYR A 47 -29.68 39.57 -6.39
C TYR A 47 -28.36 40.25 -6.79
N ALA A 48 -27.36 39.43 -7.11
CA ALA A 48 -26.04 39.86 -7.52
C ALA A 48 -26.11 41.02 -8.54
N SER A 49 -25.26 42.01 -8.32
CA SER A 49 -25.14 43.19 -9.17
C SER A 49 -23.82 43.22 -9.96
N SER A 50 -22.89 42.35 -9.58
CA SER A 50 -21.56 42.20 -10.16
C SER A 50 -21.10 40.74 -10.21
N ASN A 51 -20.08 40.46 -11.03
CA ASN A 51 -19.48 39.12 -11.13
C ASN A 51 -18.92 38.63 -9.78
N ASN A 52 -18.37 39.55 -8.98
CA ASN A 52 -17.82 39.22 -7.66
C ASN A 52 -18.92 38.79 -6.69
N ASP A 53 -20.08 39.46 -6.72
CA ASP A 53 -21.23 39.10 -5.89
C ASP A 53 -21.70 37.68 -6.22
N LEU A 54 -21.86 37.34 -7.51
CA LEU A 54 -22.29 36.02 -7.93
C LEU A 54 -21.32 34.92 -7.49
N LEU A 55 -20.01 35.13 -7.67
CA LEU A 55 -18.99 34.18 -7.23
C LEU A 55 -18.96 34.01 -5.71
N ALA A 56 -19.15 35.10 -4.96
CA ALA A 56 -19.25 35.07 -3.51
C ALA A 56 -20.51 34.32 -3.05
N HIS A 57 -21.66 34.58 -3.70
CA HIS A 57 -22.91 33.87 -3.45
C HIS A 57 -22.72 32.38 -3.73
N ALA A 58 -22.09 31.98 -4.84
CA ALA A 58 -21.88 30.57 -5.18
C ALA A 58 -21.06 29.82 -4.12
N LYS A 59 -20.02 30.46 -3.58
CA LYS A 59 -19.15 29.88 -2.53
C LYS A 59 -19.75 29.91 -1.13
N SER A 60 -20.83 30.66 -0.91
CA SER A 60 -21.46 30.79 0.41
C SER A 60 -22.13 29.48 0.81
N ARG A 61 -21.70 28.95 1.97
CA ARG A 61 -22.25 27.75 2.63
C ARG A 61 -23.39 28.06 3.60
N GLN A 62 -23.87 29.31 3.65
CA GLN A 62 -25.02 29.65 4.48
C GLN A 62 -26.24 28.89 3.97
N THR A 63 -26.84 28.09 4.86
CA THR A 63 -28.10 27.41 4.60
C THR A 63 -29.23 28.44 4.64
N GLN A 64 -30.03 28.49 3.58
CA GLN A 64 -31.23 29.30 3.59
C GLN A 64 -32.25 28.63 4.51
N THR A 65 -32.90 29.41 5.35
CA THR A 65 -33.86 28.93 6.36
C THR A 65 -35.17 28.46 5.76
N THR A 66 -35.44 28.75 4.48
CA THR A 66 -36.66 28.36 3.76
C THR A 66 -36.36 27.90 2.33
N ASN A 67 -37.07 26.85 1.88
CA ASN A 67 -37.02 26.37 0.49
C ASN A 67 -38.04 27.09 -0.43
N GLU A 68 -38.72 28.11 0.09
CA GLU A 68 -39.74 28.88 -0.62
C GLU A 68 -39.10 29.80 -1.65
N LEU A 69 -39.66 29.85 -2.85
CA LEU A 69 -39.17 30.71 -3.91
C LEU A 69 -39.60 32.17 -3.68
N THR A 70 -38.70 33.12 -3.92
CA THR A 70 -39.07 34.55 -3.93
C THR A 70 -39.87 34.86 -5.20
N PRO A 71 -40.55 36.03 -5.29
CA PRO A 71 -41.25 36.41 -6.52
C PRO A 71 -40.34 36.44 -7.77
N ALA A 72 -39.07 36.83 -7.64
CA ALA A 72 -38.12 36.81 -8.77
C ALA A 72 -37.80 35.36 -9.20
N GLU A 73 -37.62 34.47 -8.22
CA GLU A 73 -37.33 33.06 -8.45
C GLU A 73 -38.53 32.31 -9.00
N GLU A 74 -39.75 32.63 -8.55
CA GLU A 74 -40.99 32.08 -9.10
C GLU A 74 -41.14 32.43 -10.59
N GLU A 75 -40.86 33.67 -10.98
CA GLU A 75 -40.90 34.09 -12.39
C GLU A 75 -39.93 33.26 -13.25
N VAL A 76 -38.69 33.12 -12.80
CA VAL A 76 -37.67 32.31 -13.49
C VAL A 76 -38.06 30.83 -13.49
N ASN A 77 -38.47 30.28 -12.36
CA ASN A 77 -38.81 28.86 -12.23
C ASN A 77 -40.05 28.47 -13.04
N ASN A 78 -41.07 29.33 -13.05
CA ASN A 78 -42.25 29.16 -13.89
C ASN A 78 -41.86 29.20 -15.37
N LYS A 79 -40.94 30.09 -15.76
CA LYS A 79 -40.48 30.12 -17.13
C LYS A 79 -39.68 28.87 -17.50
N LEU A 80 -38.80 28.39 -16.62
CA LEU A 80 -38.06 27.14 -16.82
C LEU A 80 -39.02 25.96 -17.04
N ASN A 81 -40.11 25.88 -16.25
CA ASN A 81 -41.15 24.85 -16.43
C ASN A 81 -41.85 24.90 -17.79
N LEU A 82 -41.92 26.07 -18.43
CA LEU A 82 -42.52 26.26 -19.75
C LEU A 82 -41.52 26.10 -20.91
N SER A 83 -40.21 25.98 -20.63
CA SER A 83 -39.15 26.05 -21.64
C SER A 83 -38.64 24.70 -22.14
N GLY A 84 -39.29 23.59 -21.77
CA GLY A 84 -38.88 22.23 -22.14
C GLY A 84 -37.95 21.57 -21.12
N GLU A 85 -37.31 20.45 -21.49
CA GLU A 85 -36.53 19.61 -20.56
C GLU A 85 -35.17 20.19 -20.16
N SER A 86 -34.53 20.98 -21.02
CA SER A 86 -33.16 21.47 -20.78
C SER A 86 -32.94 22.90 -21.32
N PRO A 87 -33.62 23.91 -20.76
CA PRO A 87 -33.41 25.30 -21.15
C PRO A 87 -31.96 25.75 -20.97
N VAL A 88 -31.44 26.46 -21.98
CA VAL A 88 -30.09 27.03 -21.99
C VAL A 88 -30.05 28.32 -21.18
N VAL A 89 -29.05 28.46 -20.30
CA VAL A 89 -28.92 29.62 -19.39
C VAL A 89 -28.88 30.95 -20.15
N GLY A 90 -28.15 31.00 -21.27
CA GLY A 90 -28.07 32.21 -22.09
C GLY A 90 -29.41 32.66 -22.69
N ASP A 91 -30.29 31.73 -23.05
CA ASP A 91 -31.62 32.07 -23.56
C ASP A 91 -32.55 32.55 -22.46
N ILE A 92 -32.44 31.97 -21.26
CA ILE A 92 -33.15 32.47 -20.08
C ILE A 92 -32.72 33.90 -19.78
N VAL A 93 -31.42 34.19 -19.74
CA VAL A 93 -30.90 35.56 -19.54
C VAL A 93 -31.47 36.53 -20.57
N LYS A 94 -31.36 36.22 -21.88
CA LYS A 94 -31.88 37.07 -22.97
C LYS A 94 -33.37 37.33 -22.86
N GLN A 95 -34.12 36.42 -22.24
CA GLN A 95 -35.54 36.60 -22.01
C GLN A 95 -35.82 37.58 -20.87
N PHE A 96 -35.10 37.48 -19.75
CA PHE A 96 -35.25 38.37 -18.59
C PHE A 96 -34.58 39.74 -18.78
N GLU A 97 -33.76 39.92 -19.80
CA GLU A 97 -33.30 41.24 -20.27
C GLU A 97 -34.41 42.05 -20.94
N LYS A 98 -35.49 41.42 -21.43
CA LYS A 98 -36.59 42.08 -22.14
C LYS A 98 -37.66 42.59 -21.18
N ALA A 99 -38.51 43.50 -21.67
CA ALA A 99 -39.73 43.88 -20.96
C ALA A 99 -40.63 42.64 -20.71
N PRO A 100 -41.25 42.49 -19.53
CA PRO A 100 -41.41 43.49 -18.47
C PRO A 100 -40.29 43.52 -17.39
N TYR A 101 -39.18 42.81 -17.58
CA TYR A 101 -38.16 42.58 -16.56
C TYR A 101 -36.99 43.57 -16.66
N GLY A 102 -36.27 43.59 -17.79
CA GLY A 102 -35.11 44.48 -17.95
C GLY A 102 -33.97 44.18 -16.97
N TRP A 103 -33.84 42.92 -16.54
CA TRP A 103 -32.83 42.52 -15.56
C TRP A 103 -31.44 42.51 -16.18
N LYS A 104 -30.42 42.81 -15.37
CA LYS A 104 -29.03 42.53 -15.76
C LYS A 104 -28.83 41.02 -15.87
N ASP A 105 -27.92 40.61 -16.74
CA ASP A 105 -27.59 39.20 -16.91
C ASP A 105 -27.18 38.56 -15.58
N ILE A 106 -26.30 39.22 -14.84
CA ILE A 106 -25.75 38.72 -13.58
C ILE A 106 -26.82 38.50 -12.51
N SER A 107 -27.87 39.33 -12.49
CA SER A 107 -28.97 39.17 -11.55
C SER A 107 -29.82 37.95 -11.90
N THR A 108 -30.06 37.69 -13.18
CA THR A 108 -30.75 36.47 -13.62
C THR A 108 -29.93 35.21 -13.31
N LEU A 109 -28.60 35.28 -13.49
CA LEU A 109 -27.69 34.17 -13.16
C LEU A 109 -27.70 33.85 -11.65
N ASP A 110 -27.77 34.87 -10.80
CA ASP A 110 -27.86 34.68 -9.35
C ASP A 110 -29.24 34.19 -8.92
N VAL A 111 -30.34 34.63 -9.55
CA VAL A 111 -31.67 34.04 -9.32
C VAL A 111 -31.64 32.54 -9.59
N LEU A 112 -31.07 32.12 -10.72
CA LEU A 112 -30.89 30.70 -11.05
C LEU A 112 -30.04 29.97 -9.98
N LEU A 113 -28.94 30.57 -9.54
CA LEU A 113 -28.09 30.04 -8.47
C LEU A 113 -28.88 29.81 -7.18
N GLN A 114 -29.69 30.79 -6.75
CA GLN A 114 -30.50 30.68 -5.53
C GLN A 114 -31.58 29.59 -5.65
N ILE A 115 -32.23 29.47 -6.80
CA ILE A 115 -33.20 28.38 -7.07
C ILE A 115 -32.50 27.01 -6.91
N ALA A 116 -31.30 26.87 -7.44
CA ALA A 116 -30.51 25.64 -7.31
C ALA A 116 -30.07 25.38 -5.86
N LYS A 117 -29.67 26.43 -5.12
CA LYS A 117 -29.36 26.32 -3.68
C LYS A 117 -30.55 25.85 -2.84
N LYS A 118 -31.76 26.22 -3.23
CA LYS A 118 -33.02 25.76 -2.62
C LYS A 118 -33.43 24.34 -3.07
N GLY A 119 -32.62 23.67 -3.90
CA GLY A 119 -32.85 22.29 -4.33
C GLY A 119 -33.94 22.13 -5.39
N HIS A 120 -34.29 23.18 -6.14
CA HIS A 120 -35.32 23.07 -7.18
C HIS A 120 -34.73 22.75 -8.56
N ARG A 121 -33.46 23.10 -8.78
CA ARG A 121 -32.78 22.99 -10.08
C ARG A 121 -31.33 22.53 -9.92
N ARG A 122 -30.82 21.90 -10.97
CA ARG A 122 -29.41 21.55 -11.13
C ARG A 122 -28.90 22.08 -12.48
N PHE A 123 -27.58 22.14 -12.63
CA PHE A 123 -26.94 22.64 -13.85
C PHE A 123 -26.05 21.58 -14.49
N GLU A 124 -26.07 21.56 -15.81
CA GLU A 124 -25.16 20.74 -16.61
C GLU A 124 -24.41 21.65 -17.59
N TRP A 125 -23.10 21.45 -17.72
CA TRP A 125 -22.27 22.08 -18.76
C TRP A 125 -21.75 20.99 -19.68
N ARG A 126 -22.06 21.11 -20.97
CA ARG A 126 -21.71 20.09 -21.99
C ARG A 126 -22.15 18.67 -21.61
N ASN A 127 -23.37 18.55 -21.08
CA ASN A 127 -24.00 17.30 -20.62
C ASN A 127 -23.34 16.65 -19.39
N GLU A 128 -22.52 17.39 -18.64
CA GLU A 128 -21.98 16.96 -17.35
C GLU A 128 -22.53 17.85 -16.24
N GLU A 129 -23.03 17.24 -15.15
CA GLU A 129 -23.49 17.98 -13.97
C GLU A 129 -22.34 18.76 -13.33
N ILE A 130 -22.59 20.02 -12.98
CA ILE A 130 -21.58 20.93 -12.44
C ILE A 130 -21.98 21.49 -11.07
N THR A 131 -20.97 21.81 -10.25
CA THR A 131 -21.22 22.45 -8.95
C THR A 131 -21.72 23.89 -9.11
N LEU A 132 -22.28 24.45 -8.04
CA LEU A 132 -22.78 25.83 -8.02
C LEU A 132 -21.67 26.87 -8.29
N GLU A 133 -20.45 26.59 -7.81
CA GLU A 133 -19.27 27.42 -8.07
C GLU A 133 -18.88 27.38 -9.54
N LEU A 134 -18.81 26.17 -10.11
CA LEU A 134 -18.47 26.00 -11.52
C LEU A 134 -19.56 26.60 -12.44
N TYR A 135 -20.82 26.50 -12.04
CA TYR A 135 -21.93 27.18 -12.70
C TYR A 135 -21.71 28.70 -12.75
N ALA A 136 -21.38 29.32 -11.62
CA ALA A 136 -21.14 30.76 -11.56
C ALA A 136 -19.95 31.16 -12.45
N GLU A 137 -18.85 30.42 -12.39
CA GLU A 137 -17.66 30.66 -13.20
C GLU A 137 -17.93 30.55 -14.71
N LYS A 138 -18.64 29.50 -15.14
CA LYS A 138 -18.96 29.27 -16.56
C LYS A 138 -20.01 30.26 -17.08
N SER A 139 -21.01 30.61 -16.26
CA SER A 139 -22.14 31.43 -16.71
C SER A 139 -21.81 32.91 -16.86
N ILE A 140 -20.81 33.43 -16.12
CA ILE A 140 -20.32 34.81 -16.30
C ILE A 140 -19.81 35.04 -17.73
N ASN A 141 -19.08 34.06 -18.28
CA ASN A 141 -18.58 34.14 -19.66
C ASN A 141 -19.71 33.85 -20.65
N SER A 142 -20.14 34.85 -21.41
CA SER A 142 -21.25 34.74 -22.36
C SER A 142 -21.09 33.62 -23.39
N ARG A 143 -19.86 33.23 -23.76
CA ARG A 143 -19.62 32.10 -24.70
C ARG A 143 -19.82 30.74 -24.05
N GLU A 144 -19.45 30.60 -22.78
CA GLU A 144 -19.60 29.36 -22.03
C GLU A 144 -21.01 29.20 -21.46
N ARG A 145 -21.69 30.32 -21.19
CA ARG A 145 -23.08 30.39 -20.70
C ARG A 145 -24.07 29.64 -21.59
N ASP A 146 -23.89 29.70 -22.90
CA ASP A 146 -24.75 29.00 -23.87
C ASP A 146 -24.53 27.47 -23.87
N ALA A 147 -23.45 26.98 -23.24
CA ALA A 147 -23.20 25.55 -23.03
C ALA A 147 -23.72 25.04 -21.67
N VAL A 148 -24.31 25.93 -20.85
CA VAL A 148 -24.91 25.58 -19.56
C VAL A 148 -26.42 25.41 -19.72
N THR A 149 -26.94 24.29 -19.24
CA THR A 149 -28.36 23.94 -19.27
C THR A 149 -28.90 23.79 -17.85
N VAL A 150 -30.18 24.14 -17.66
CA VAL A 150 -30.87 24.08 -16.36
C VAL A 150 -31.83 22.91 -16.37
N HIS A 151 -31.73 22.04 -15.37
CA HIS A 151 -32.57 20.85 -15.22
C HIS A 151 -33.35 20.92 -13.91
N LYS A 152 -34.45 20.17 -13.82
CA LYS A 152 -35.13 19.96 -12.52
C LYS A 152 -34.18 19.22 -11.57
N GLU A 153 -34.23 19.51 -10.29
CA GLU A 153 -33.52 18.68 -9.32
C GLU A 153 -34.05 17.24 -9.38
N LYS A 154 -33.18 16.25 -9.16
CA LYS A 154 -33.61 14.86 -9.09
C LYS A 154 -34.37 14.63 -7.77
N ILE A 155 -35.58 14.10 -7.88
CA ILE A 155 -36.39 13.75 -6.72
C ILE A 155 -36.05 12.30 -6.37
N HIS A 156 -35.37 12.12 -5.25
CA HIS A 156 -35.13 10.80 -4.66
C HIS A 156 -36.30 10.43 -3.74
N SER A 157 -36.81 9.23 -3.92
CA SER A 157 -37.77 8.63 -3.01
C SER A 157 -37.11 8.32 -1.65
N LYS A 158 -37.92 8.30 -0.59
CA LYS A 158 -37.45 7.87 0.73
C LYS A 158 -36.89 6.45 0.70
N ASP A 159 -37.48 5.58 -0.12
CA ASP A 159 -37.08 4.19 -0.23
C ASP A 159 -35.68 4.04 -0.86
N GLU A 160 -35.31 4.88 -1.83
CA GLU A 160 -33.95 4.91 -2.39
C GLU A 160 -32.91 5.32 -1.34
N VAL A 161 -33.20 6.35 -0.54
CA VAL A 161 -32.31 6.81 0.54
C VAL A 161 -32.16 5.71 1.60
N ILE A 162 -33.28 5.10 2.03
CA ILE A 162 -33.27 3.99 3.00
C ILE A 162 -32.48 2.80 2.46
N ASN A 163 -32.66 2.45 1.18
CA ASN A 163 -31.94 1.34 0.57
C ASN A 163 -30.42 1.60 0.51
N PHE A 164 -30.00 2.82 0.18
CA PHE A 164 -28.59 3.20 0.23
C PHE A 164 -28.03 3.08 1.65
N ILE A 165 -28.72 3.64 2.65
CA ILE A 165 -28.27 3.58 4.06
C ILE A 165 -28.16 2.13 4.53
N LYS A 166 -29.16 1.29 4.23
CA LYS A 166 -29.14 -0.14 4.56
C LYS A 166 -27.96 -0.86 3.90
N THR A 167 -27.73 -0.60 2.62
CA THR A 167 -26.62 -1.18 1.87
C THR A 167 -25.27 -0.83 2.50
N VAL A 168 -25.08 0.43 2.88
CA VAL A 168 -23.84 0.87 3.53
C VAL A 168 -23.72 0.26 4.93
N ASN A 169 -24.70 0.48 5.80
CA ASN A 169 -24.58 0.12 7.21
C ASN A 169 -24.61 -1.38 7.47
N ASP A 170 -25.54 -2.10 6.83
CA ASP A 170 -25.84 -3.47 7.20
C ASP A 170 -25.15 -4.46 6.26
N ASP A 171 -25.19 -4.19 4.95
CA ASP A 171 -24.68 -5.15 3.97
C ASP A 171 -23.15 -5.03 3.80
N ILE A 172 -22.59 -3.81 3.78
CA ILE A 172 -21.15 -3.59 3.53
C ILE A 172 -20.36 -3.49 4.83
N PHE A 173 -20.63 -2.47 5.65
CA PHE A 173 -19.74 -2.10 6.75
C PHE A 173 -20.08 -2.76 8.09
N ALA A 174 -21.29 -3.30 8.25
CA ALA A 174 -21.81 -3.86 9.50
C ALA A 174 -21.68 -2.91 10.70
N GLU A 175 -21.77 -1.60 10.46
CA GLU A 175 -21.71 -0.54 11.47
C GLU A 175 -22.54 0.68 11.02
N THR A 176 -22.88 1.57 11.96
CA THR A 176 -23.61 2.80 11.63
C THR A 176 -22.68 3.84 11.00
N ILE A 177 -22.59 3.82 9.67
CA ILE A 177 -21.89 4.84 8.87
C ILE A 177 -22.79 6.06 8.66
N VAL A 178 -24.03 5.82 8.18
CA VAL A 178 -25.03 6.86 7.97
C VAL A 178 -26.19 6.66 8.95
N PRO A 179 -26.63 7.68 9.71
CA PRO A 179 -27.77 7.53 10.61
C PRO A 179 -29.04 7.10 9.86
N SER A 180 -29.76 6.09 10.37
CA SER A 180 -30.98 5.57 9.71
C SER A 180 -32.15 6.56 9.62
N GLY A 181 -32.08 7.66 10.38
CA GLY A 181 -33.07 8.75 10.33
C GLY A 181 -32.82 9.78 9.23
N THR A 182 -31.71 9.69 8.49
CA THR A 182 -31.42 10.62 7.38
C THR A 182 -32.41 10.40 6.24
N THR A 183 -33.08 11.48 5.83
CA THR A 183 -34.10 11.45 4.76
C THR A 183 -33.67 12.21 3.50
N ASP A 184 -32.70 13.11 3.62
CA ASP A 184 -32.12 13.82 2.49
C ASP A 184 -31.02 12.99 1.82
N PHE A 185 -31.11 12.87 0.50
CA PHE A 185 -30.19 12.07 -0.30
C PHE A 185 -28.75 12.64 -0.26
N LYS A 186 -28.59 13.95 -0.42
CA LYS A 186 -27.27 14.59 -0.46
C LYS A 186 -26.61 14.54 0.93
N GLU A 187 -27.39 14.69 2.00
CA GLU A 187 -26.95 14.51 3.39
C GLU A 187 -26.45 13.07 3.64
N ALA A 188 -27.19 12.05 3.17
CA ALA A 188 -26.80 10.66 3.33
C ALA A 188 -25.45 10.37 2.65
N VAL A 189 -25.26 10.80 1.40
CA VAL A 189 -24.00 10.62 0.67
C VAL A 189 -22.86 11.42 1.30
N THR A 190 -23.11 12.65 1.73
CA THR A 190 -22.09 13.49 2.38
C THR A 190 -21.64 12.88 3.71
N THR A 191 -22.58 12.35 4.49
CA THR A 191 -22.29 11.67 5.76
C THR A 191 -21.45 10.42 5.53
N PHE A 192 -21.83 9.60 4.54
CA PHE A 192 -21.08 8.43 4.11
C PHE A 192 -19.62 8.81 3.79
N LYS A 193 -19.40 9.78 2.89
CA LYS A 193 -18.06 10.22 2.50
C LYS A 193 -17.25 10.78 3.67
N THR A 194 -17.89 11.52 4.58
CA THR A 194 -17.23 12.08 5.77
C THR A 194 -16.69 10.98 6.67
N LYS A 195 -17.41 9.86 6.79
CA LYS A 195 -16.99 8.69 7.57
C LYS A 195 -15.92 7.85 6.89
N LEU A 196 -15.88 7.82 5.55
CA LEU A 196 -14.80 7.15 4.82
C LEU A 196 -13.43 7.80 5.05
N GLY A 197 -13.36 9.13 5.26
CA GLY A 197 -12.10 9.85 5.42
C GLY A 197 -11.16 9.27 6.48
N PRO A 198 -11.60 9.13 7.74
CA PRO A 198 -10.80 8.48 8.80
C PRO A 198 -10.44 7.02 8.49
N GLN A 199 -11.37 6.24 7.90
CA GLN A 199 -11.09 4.84 7.52
C GLN A 199 -9.98 4.76 6.46
N LEU A 200 -10.02 5.63 5.45
CA LEU A 200 -8.97 5.72 4.43
C LEU A 200 -7.60 6.02 5.03
N MET A 201 -7.53 6.95 6.00
CA MET A 201 -6.27 7.26 6.69
C MET A 201 -5.75 6.05 7.48
N ALA A 202 -6.62 5.33 8.18
CA ALA A 202 -6.25 4.13 8.94
C ALA A 202 -5.73 3.02 8.01
N ILE A 203 -6.46 2.72 6.93
CA ILE A 203 -6.06 1.72 5.95
C ILE A 203 -4.74 2.12 5.28
N ASN A 204 -4.55 3.40 4.90
CA ASN A 204 -3.31 3.83 4.28
C ASN A 204 -2.10 3.67 5.21
N ARG A 205 -2.25 3.98 6.51
CA ARG A 205 -1.20 3.74 7.49
C ARG A 205 -0.82 2.26 7.56
N MET A 206 -1.81 1.37 7.68
CA MET A 206 -1.55 -0.08 7.72
C MET A 206 -0.92 -0.57 6.40
N LYS A 207 -1.37 -0.06 5.27
CA LYS A 207 -0.83 -0.37 3.95
C LYS A 207 0.66 -0.05 3.84
N GLU A 208 1.09 1.08 4.40
CA GLU A 208 2.51 1.50 4.44
C GLU A 208 3.31 0.68 5.46
N GLU A 209 2.76 0.46 6.65
CA GLU A 209 3.42 -0.27 7.74
C GLU A 209 3.70 -1.75 7.38
N TYR A 210 2.78 -2.38 6.65
CA TYR A 210 2.85 -3.80 6.31
C TYR A 210 3.15 -4.07 4.83
N GLU A 211 3.68 -3.10 4.09
CA GLU A 211 3.89 -3.19 2.64
C GLU A 211 4.72 -4.40 2.20
N THR A 212 5.68 -4.84 3.02
CA THR A 212 6.57 -5.97 2.70
C THR A 212 5.89 -7.32 2.80
N TYR A 213 4.68 -7.41 3.36
CA TYR A 213 3.97 -8.66 3.54
C TYR A 213 2.94 -8.91 2.42
N PRO A 214 2.73 -10.16 1.98
CA PRO A 214 1.86 -10.44 0.83
C PRO A 214 0.40 -10.03 1.06
N PHE A 215 -0.11 -10.16 2.30
CA PHE A 215 -1.48 -9.76 2.65
C PHE A 215 -1.75 -8.26 2.47
N SER A 216 -0.72 -7.42 2.34
CA SER A 216 -0.86 -5.98 2.09
C SER A 216 -1.60 -5.67 0.78
N ILE A 217 -1.67 -6.63 -0.16
CA ILE A 217 -2.46 -6.49 -1.38
C ILE A 217 -3.94 -6.24 -1.11
N HIS A 218 -4.50 -6.85 -0.06
CA HIS A 218 -5.90 -6.65 0.32
C HIS A 218 -6.12 -5.24 0.87
N LEU A 219 -5.19 -4.71 1.66
CA LEU A 219 -5.20 -3.33 2.13
C LEU A 219 -5.15 -2.34 0.94
N LYS A 220 -4.28 -2.60 -0.04
CA LYS A 220 -4.15 -1.80 -1.27
C LYS A 220 -5.46 -1.78 -2.07
N ARG A 221 -6.11 -2.94 -2.26
CA ARG A 221 -7.38 -3.07 -2.97
C ARG A 221 -8.53 -2.36 -2.26
N PHE A 222 -8.67 -2.57 -0.96
CA PHE A 222 -9.75 -1.95 -0.19
C PHE A 222 -9.59 -0.42 -0.12
N HIS A 223 -8.37 0.06 0.14
CA HIS A 223 -8.05 1.49 0.10
C HIS A 223 -8.41 2.12 -1.25
N THR A 224 -8.07 1.46 -2.36
CA THR A 224 -8.37 1.96 -3.72
C THR A 224 -9.87 2.08 -3.93
N SER A 225 -10.63 1.02 -3.61
CA SER A 225 -12.09 1.00 -3.77
C SER A 225 -12.77 2.12 -2.96
N LEU A 226 -12.36 2.31 -1.70
CA LEU A 226 -12.89 3.40 -0.88
C LEU A 226 -12.43 4.79 -1.36
N SER A 227 -11.21 4.89 -1.90
CA SER A 227 -10.69 6.16 -2.43
C SER A 227 -11.46 6.60 -3.66
N ASP A 228 -11.82 5.67 -4.54
CA ASP A 228 -12.62 5.97 -5.73
C ASP A 228 -14.00 6.53 -5.33
N LEU A 229 -14.69 5.87 -4.39
CA LEU A 229 -15.96 6.35 -3.83
C LEU A 229 -15.83 7.71 -3.12
N TYR A 230 -14.74 7.91 -2.37
CA TYR A 230 -14.49 9.16 -1.66
C TYR A 230 -14.19 10.33 -2.61
N ASN A 231 -13.50 10.07 -3.73
CA ASN A 231 -13.11 11.11 -4.68
C ASN A 231 -14.17 11.39 -5.76
N GLU A 232 -15.13 10.48 -5.97
CA GLU A 232 -16.26 10.72 -6.88
C GLU A 232 -17.07 11.94 -6.43
N ARG A 233 -17.24 12.89 -7.35
CA ARG A 233 -17.88 14.18 -7.07
C ARG A 233 -19.39 14.12 -7.22
N ASN A 234 -19.89 13.26 -8.11
CA ASN A 234 -21.32 13.12 -8.34
C ASN A 234 -21.94 12.17 -7.29
N PRO A 235 -22.84 12.65 -6.42
CA PRO A 235 -23.48 11.82 -5.41
C PRO A 235 -24.22 10.60 -5.97
N GLU A 236 -24.75 10.69 -7.18
CA GLU A 236 -25.47 9.61 -7.84
C GLU A 236 -24.54 8.47 -8.22
N LYS A 237 -23.40 8.84 -8.84
CA LYS A 237 -22.37 7.86 -9.18
C LYS A 237 -21.84 7.17 -7.94
N VAL A 238 -21.72 7.87 -6.80
CA VAL A 238 -21.35 7.24 -5.53
C VAL A 238 -22.35 6.16 -5.14
N VAL A 239 -23.65 6.46 -5.15
CA VAL A 239 -24.69 5.50 -4.77
C VAL A 239 -24.76 4.33 -5.76
N GLU A 240 -24.72 4.62 -7.06
CA GLU A 240 -24.68 3.59 -8.11
C GLU A 240 -23.49 2.65 -7.93
N GLN A 241 -22.28 3.18 -7.69
CA GLN A 241 -21.07 2.40 -7.46
C GLN A 241 -21.14 1.59 -6.17
N VAL A 242 -21.64 2.16 -5.08
CA VAL A 242 -21.83 1.45 -3.80
C VAL A 242 -22.76 0.26 -3.96
N ILE A 243 -23.91 0.46 -4.64
CA ILE A 243 -24.88 -0.61 -4.87
C ILE A 243 -24.30 -1.67 -5.82
N ALA A 244 -23.66 -1.25 -6.91
CA ALA A 244 -23.09 -2.16 -7.91
C ALA A 244 -21.93 -2.99 -7.37
N GLN A 245 -21.10 -2.42 -6.50
CA GLN A 245 -19.90 -3.06 -5.95
C GLN A 245 -20.12 -3.63 -4.54
N LYS A 246 -21.37 -3.73 -4.09
CA LYS A 246 -21.74 -4.11 -2.72
C LYS A 246 -21.01 -5.37 -2.21
N GLU A 247 -21.07 -6.46 -2.96
CA GLU A 247 -20.46 -7.73 -2.55
C GLU A 247 -18.93 -7.63 -2.47
N GLN A 248 -18.30 -6.95 -3.42
CA GLN A 248 -16.85 -6.73 -3.43
C GLN A 248 -16.40 -5.84 -2.25
N LEU A 249 -17.15 -4.79 -1.95
CA LEU A 249 -16.86 -3.89 -0.83
C LEU A 249 -17.03 -4.62 0.51
N LYS A 250 -18.07 -5.44 0.63
CA LYS A 250 -18.30 -6.30 1.80
C LYS A 250 -17.14 -7.27 2.00
N GLU A 251 -16.77 -8.03 0.97
CA GLU A 251 -15.65 -8.97 1.01
C GLU A 251 -14.35 -8.27 1.41
N SER A 252 -14.06 -7.11 0.79
CA SER A 252 -12.86 -6.33 1.12
C SER A 252 -12.86 -5.82 2.57
N ARG A 253 -14.03 -5.44 3.11
CA ARG A 253 -14.19 -5.04 4.52
C ARG A 253 -14.00 -6.23 5.45
N ASP A 254 -14.59 -7.38 5.14
CA ASP A 254 -14.45 -8.61 5.92
C ASP A 254 -12.96 -9.03 5.98
N THR A 255 -12.26 -9.06 4.83
CA THR A 255 -10.82 -9.33 4.78
C THR A 255 -10.01 -8.30 5.57
N PHE A 256 -10.36 -7.02 5.49
CA PHE A 256 -9.72 -5.99 6.31
C PHE A 256 -9.87 -6.28 7.81
N LYS A 257 -11.04 -6.73 8.26
CA LYS A 257 -11.25 -7.15 9.67
C LYS A 257 -10.40 -8.36 10.06
N TYR A 258 -10.27 -9.35 9.19
CA TYR A 258 -9.35 -10.47 9.44
C TYR A 258 -7.89 -10.01 9.55
N ILE A 259 -7.47 -9.03 8.75
CA ILE A 259 -6.13 -8.45 8.83
C ILE A 259 -5.94 -7.70 10.15
N GLU A 260 -6.90 -6.87 10.58
CA GLU A 260 -6.84 -6.19 11.88
C GLU A 260 -6.68 -7.19 13.03
N GLU A 261 -7.53 -8.22 13.09
CA GLU A 261 -7.45 -9.26 14.11
C GLU A 261 -6.12 -10.04 14.04
N PHE A 262 -5.66 -10.37 12.83
CA PHE A 262 -4.39 -11.06 12.66
C PHE A 262 -3.21 -10.21 13.15
N ILE A 263 -3.23 -8.90 12.87
CA ILE A 263 -2.21 -7.96 13.34
C ILE A 263 -2.19 -7.89 14.87
N ASP A 264 -3.35 -7.71 15.48
CA ASP A 264 -3.47 -7.54 16.93
C ASP A 264 -3.04 -8.80 17.71
N TYR A 265 -3.35 -9.99 17.19
CA TYR A 265 -3.20 -11.24 17.95
C TYR A 265 -2.07 -12.15 17.49
N ASN A 266 -1.73 -12.14 16.20
CA ASN A 266 -0.89 -13.18 15.59
C ASN A 266 0.36 -12.65 14.88
N PHE A 267 0.38 -11.38 14.46
CA PHE A 267 1.44 -10.84 13.61
C PHE A 267 2.83 -10.93 14.26
N LYS A 268 2.97 -10.67 15.56
CA LYS A 268 4.27 -10.83 16.24
C LYS A 268 4.84 -12.25 16.15
N ALA A 269 3.98 -13.27 16.16
CA ALA A 269 4.42 -14.65 16.01
C ALA A 269 4.67 -15.02 14.53
N TYR A 270 3.91 -14.43 13.62
CA TYR A 270 4.12 -14.54 12.18
C TYR A 270 5.45 -13.89 11.74
N ASP A 271 5.74 -12.68 12.20
CA ASP A 271 6.99 -11.95 11.93
C ASP A 271 8.23 -12.73 12.43
N LYS A 272 8.13 -13.36 13.60
CA LYS A 272 9.17 -14.28 14.09
C LYS A 272 9.40 -15.47 13.15
N LEU A 273 8.33 -16.03 12.60
CA LEU A 273 8.41 -17.12 11.64
C LEU A 273 9.07 -16.63 10.34
N VAL A 274 8.70 -15.45 9.84
CA VAL A 274 9.31 -14.81 8.67
C VAL A 274 10.81 -14.62 8.87
N SER A 275 11.22 -14.04 10.01
CA SER A 275 12.63 -13.85 10.35
C SER A 275 13.38 -15.17 10.49
N PHE A 276 12.76 -16.18 11.13
CA PHE A 276 13.36 -17.50 11.27
C PHE A 276 13.70 -18.14 9.92
N ILE A 277 12.78 -18.07 8.96
CA ILE A 277 13.00 -18.60 7.60
C ILE A 277 14.16 -17.86 6.91
N ALA A 278 14.22 -16.52 7.05
CA ALA A 278 15.29 -15.72 6.48
C ALA A 278 16.66 -16.05 7.11
N ASP A 279 16.72 -16.12 8.44
CA ASP A 279 17.95 -16.32 9.19
C ASP A 279 18.51 -17.75 9.09
N ASN A 280 17.65 -18.75 8.84
CA ASN A 280 18.04 -20.16 8.85
C ASN A 280 18.04 -20.81 7.45
N LYS A 281 18.05 -20.02 6.38
CA LYS A 281 17.98 -20.55 5.01
C LYS A 281 18.98 -21.68 4.73
N ASN A 282 20.23 -21.52 5.16
CA ASN A 282 21.27 -22.54 4.97
C ASN A 282 21.01 -23.78 5.84
N ASN A 283 20.67 -23.57 7.11
CA ASN A 283 20.35 -24.64 8.05
C ASN A 283 19.16 -25.49 7.56
N LEU A 284 18.12 -24.86 7.02
CA LEU A 284 16.93 -25.53 6.49
C LEU A 284 17.29 -26.49 5.35
N THR A 285 18.20 -26.10 4.45
CA THR A 285 18.67 -26.96 3.35
C THR A 285 19.54 -28.13 3.80
N ALA A 286 20.05 -28.10 5.03
CA ALA A 286 20.90 -29.14 5.60
C ALA A 286 20.12 -30.15 6.47
N LEU A 287 18.80 -30.00 6.58
CA LEU A 287 17.94 -30.97 7.26
C LEU A 287 17.59 -32.16 6.35
N ASP A 288 16.99 -33.19 6.92
CA ASP A 288 16.52 -34.36 6.18
C ASP A 288 15.34 -34.04 5.23
N GLU A 289 15.03 -34.99 4.34
CA GLU A 289 13.97 -34.83 3.33
C GLU A 289 12.59 -34.53 3.93
N THR A 290 12.29 -35.05 5.13
CA THR A 290 10.99 -34.81 5.78
C THR A 290 10.89 -33.37 6.27
N ALA A 291 11.95 -32.88 6.93
CA ALA A 291 12.04 -31.50 7.38
C ALA A 291 12.12 -30.51 6.20
N GLN A 292 12.76 -30.87 5.09
CA GLN A 292 12.80 -30.03 3.89
C GLN A 292 11.40 -29.80 3.31
N VAL A 293 10.52 -30.81 3.29
CA VAL A 293 9.12 -30.64 2.86
C VAL A 293 8.39 -29.59 3.71
N VAL A 294 8.60 -29.62 5.03
CA VAL A 294 7.99 -28.64 5.96
C VAL A 294 8.60 -27.24 5.74
N ALA A 295 9.91 -27.16 5.48
CA ALA A 295 10.60 -25.92 5.17
C ALA A 295 10.08 -25.27 3.89
N ASP A 296 9.88 -26.05 2.82
CA ASP A 296 9.33 -25.58 1.56
C ASP A 296 7.91 -25.05 1.71
N GLN A 297 7.07 -25.73 2.50
CA GLN A 297 5.73 -25.26 2.82
C GLN A 297 5.74 -23.90 3.54
N LEU A 298 6.64 -23.73 4.52
CA LEU A 298 6.78 -22.48 5.26
C LEU A 298 7.35 -21.34 4.40
N MET A 299 8.33 -21.65 3.55
CA MET A 299 8.89 -20.68 2.61
C MET A 299 7.83 -20.17 1.63
N GLY A 300 7.04 -21.08 1.06
CA GLY A 300 5.92 -20.71 0.19
C GLY A 300 4.86 -19.88 0.93
N TYR A 301 4.54 -20.28 2.15
CA TYR A 301 3.58 -19.55 3.00
C TYR A 301 4.04 -18.11 3.28
N VAL A 302 5.28 -17.90 3.74
CA VAL A 302 5.81 -16.55 4.04
C VAL A 302 5.89 -15.67 2.80
N LYS A 303 6.20 -16.28 1.65
CA LYS A 303 6.48 -15.54 0.42
C LYS A 303 5.22 -15.16 -0.35
N ASP A 304 4.26 -16.07 -0.45
CA ASP A 304 3.20 -15.99 -1.44
C ASP A 304 1.78 -15.96 -0.83
N ASP A 305 1.61 -16.32 0.46
CA ASP A 305 0.28 -16.41 1.09
C ASP A 305 -0.27 -15.02 1.44
N GLN A 306 -1.39 -14.65 0.78
CA GLN A 306 -2.07 -13.37 0.96
C GLN A 306 -3.07 -13.39 2.12
N GLU A 307 -3.41 -14.57 2.64
CA GLU A 307 -4.40 -14.81 3.68
C GLU A 307 -3.78 -15.64 4.82
N PRO A 308 -2.70 -15.15 5.46
CA PRO A 308 -1.91 -15.93 6.41
C PRO A 308 -2.73 -16.44 7.61
N TRP A 309 -3.79 -15.73 8.00
CA TRP A 309 -4.64 -16.09 9.15
C TRP A 309 -5.26 -17.49 9.03
N ASP A 310 -5.57 -17.97 7.83
CA ASP A 310 -6.25 -19.27 7.63
C ASP A 310 -5.39 -20.46 8.02
N ARG A 311 -4.10 -20.41 7.69
CA ARG A 311 -3.16 -21.52 7.88
C ARG A 311 -2.14 -21.26 8.98
N PHE A 312 -2.19 -20.10 9.63
CA PHE A 312 -1.22 -19.72 10.64
C PHE A 312 -1.02 -20.76 11.76
N PRO A 313 -2.07 -21.40 12.32
CA PRO A 313 -1.87 -22.42 13.36
C PRO A 313 -1.05 -23.63 12.88
N GLN A 314 -1.27 -24.08 11.65
CA GLN A 314 -0.50 -25.17 11.04
C GLN A 314 0.94 -24.75 10.80
N MET A 315 1.15 -23.55 10.24
CA MET A 315 2.48 -23.03 9.95
C MET A 315 3.28 -22.79 11.24
N LYS A 316 2.63 -22.34 12.31
CA LYS A 316 3.25 -22.22 13.63
C LYS A 316 3.72 -23.55 14.19
N LYS A 317 3.01 -24.65 13.91
CA LYS A 317 3.45 -26.01 14.28
C LYS A 317 4.68 -26.42 13.48
N GLY A 318 4.67 -26.23 12.15
CA GLY A 318 5.82 -26.50 11.28
C GLY A 318 7.06 -25.69 11.68
N TYR A 319 6.87 -24.41 12.01
CA TYR A 319 7.94 -23.56 12.53
C TYR A 319 8.60 -24.17 13.78
N LYS A 320 7.79 -24.64 14.74
CA LYS A 320 8.31 -25.25 15.97
C LYS A 320 9.06 -26.55 15.66
N GLU A 321 8.53 -27.37 14.77
CA GLU A 321 9.15 -28.62 14.33
C GLU A 321 10.53 -28.37 13.72
N LEU A 322 10.65 -27.40 12.81
CA LEU A 322 11.93 -27.05 12.20
C LEU A 322 12.90 -26.40 13.17
N TYR A 323 12.41 -25.54 14.07
CA TYR A 323 13.24 -24.95 15.12
C TYR A 323 13.88 -26.03 16.00
N ASP A 324 13.06 -26.99 16.44
CA ASP A 324 13.52 -28.11 17.27
C ASP A 324 14.50 -29.01 16.48
N ALA A 325 14.22 -29.30 15.20
CA ALA A 325 15.09 -30.10 14.33
C ALA A 325 16.47 -29.45 14.09
N ILE A 326 16.51 -28.15 13.78
CA ILE A 326 17.78 -27.41 13.61
C ILE A 326 18.58 -27.44 14.91
N LYS A 327 17.91 -27.16 16.04
CA LYS A 327 18.56 -27.13 17.35
C LYS A 327 19.15 -28.49 17.73
N GLU A 328 18.41 -29.56 17.50
CA GLU A 328 18.87 -30.93 17.75
C GLU A 328 20.05 -31.29 16.86
N ARG A 329 19.97 -31.03 15.55
CA ARG A 329 21.03 -31.32 14.58
C ARG A 329 22.33 -30.58 14.91
N ILE A 330 22.23 -29.28 15.25
CA ILE A 330 23.39 -28.48 15.69
C ILE A 330 23.99 -29.06 16.97
N ALA A 331 23.17 -29.43 17.94
CA ALA A 331 23.65 -29.98 19.21
C ALA A 331 24.42 -31.30 19.01
N LEU A 332 23.85 -32.22 18.22
CA LEU A 332 24.48 -33.49 17.89
C LEU A 332 25.81 -33.30 17.16
N LEU A 333 25.81 -32.50 16.08
CA LEU A 333 27.03 -32.22 15.31
C LEU A 333 28.11 -31.55 16.14
N LYS A 334 27.76 -30.60 17.02
CA LYS A 334 28.73 -29.99 17.94
C LYS A 334 29.38 -31.03 18.82
N THR A 335 28.59 -31.89 19.45
CA THR A 335 29.11 -32.94 20.33
C THR A 335 30.02 -33.90 19.57
N GLU A 336 29.64 -34.33 18.36
CA GLU A 336 30.45 -35.21 17.52
C GLU A 336 31.76 -34.56 17.09
N VAL A 337 31.71 -33.34 16.54
CA VAL A 337 32.88 -32.62 16.05
C VAL A 337 33.84 -32.29 17.19
N ILE A 338 33.34 -31.83 18.34
CA ILE A 338 34.17 -31.56 19.52
C ILE A 338 34.91 -32.82 19.95
N LYS A 339 34.21 -33.95 20.05
CA LYS A 339 34.83 -35.23 20.41
C LYS A 339 35.93 -35.65 19.43
N ILE A 340 35.73 -35.43 18.13
CA ILE A 340 36.74 -35.69 17.09
C ILE A 340 37.97 -34.80 17.31
N TYR A 341 37.77 -33.49 17.50
CA TYR A 341 38.88 -32.55 17.68
C TYR A 341 39.61 -32.76 19.02
N GLU A 342 38.91 -33.08 20.10
CA GLU A 342 39.52 -33.47 21.39
C GLU A 342 40.41 -34.70 21.23
N ALA A 343 39.95 -35.72 20.51
CA ALA A 343 40.77 -36.90 20.21
C ALA A 343 42.02 -36.52 19.40
N ILE A 344 41.88 -35.66 18.38
CA ILE A 344 43.01 -35.17 17.58
C ILE A 344 44.00 -34.39 18.45
N PHE A 345 43.54 -33.50 19.34
CA PHE A 345 44.43 -32.76 20.23
C PHE A 345 45.19 -33.69 21.20
N ASN A 346 44.52 -34.70 21.75
CA ASN A 346 45.19 -35.73 22.55
C ASN A 346 46.28 -36.45 21.73
N GLU A 347 46.01 -36.78 20.47
CA GLU A 347 46.99 -37.39 19.58
C GLU A 347 48.16 -36.46 19.24
N ILE A 348 47.91 -35.16 19.05
CA ILE A 348 48.94 -34.12 18.85
C ILE A 348 49.84 -34.04 20.07
N ASP A 349 49.28 -34.04 21.28
CA ASP A 349 50.04 -33.99 22.54
C ASP A 349 50.87 -35.25 22.75
N LEU A 350 50.32 -36.43 22.48
CA LEU A 350 51.07 -37.69 22.48
C LEU A 350 52.24 -37.62 21.50
N LYS A 351 52.02 -37.11 20.27
CA LYS A 351 53.08 -36.99 19.27
C LYS A 351 54.14 -35.97 19.65
N ARG A 352 53.75 -34.84 20.27
CA ARG A 352 54.66 -33.83 20.79
C ARG A 352 55.57 -34.42 21.87
N ASN A 353 55.01 -35.22 22.78
CA ASN A 353 55.76 -35.92 23.83
C ASN A 353 56.71 -36.98 23.25
N GLU A 354 56.26 -37.76 22.25
CA GLU A 354 57.10 -38.75 21.54
C GLU A 354 58.32 -38.10 20.87
N LEU A 355 58.17 -36.89 20.32
CA LEU A 355 59.25 -36.13 19.67
C LEU A 355 60.07 -35.28 20.65
N GLU A 356 59.75 -35.32 21.94
CA GLU A 356 60.40 -34.55 23.01
C GLU A 356 60.43 -33.02 22.76
N ILE A 357 59.38 -32.48 22.13
CA ILE A 357 59.30 -31.05 21.77
C ILE A 357 58.78 -30.24 22.97
N LYS A 358 59.56 -29.25 23.43
CA LYS A 358 59.21 -28.38 24.58
C LYS A 358 58.68 -26.99 24.18
N GLU A 359 58.79 -26.63 22.91
CA GLU A 359 58.38 -25.31 22.42
C GLU A 359 56.86 -25.17 22.48
N ALA A 360 56.38 -24.07 23.05
CA ALA A 360 54.96 -23.77 23.13
C ALA A 360 54.43 -23.22 21.79
N ASN A 361 53.11 -23.35 21.57
CA ASN A 361 52.39 -22.70 20.47
C ASN A 361 52.84 -23.06 19.04
N LEU A 362 53.40 -24.26 18.84
CA LEU A 362 53.76 -24.74 17.49
C LEU A 362 52.53 -25.15 16.68
N THR A 363 51.56 -25.78 17.33
CA THR A 363 50.32 -26.28 16.72
C THR A 363 49.15 -25.38 17.09
N ALA A 364 48.00 -25.59 16.44
CA ALA A 364 46.78 -24.89 16.80
C ALA A 364 46.43 -25.09 18.29
N SER A 365 45.85 -24.05 18.90
CA SER A 365 45.37 -24.11 20.28
C SER A 365 44.06 -24.89 20.35
N ASP A 366 44.02 -25.85 21.27
CA ASP A 366 42.84 -26.64 21.62
C ASP A 366 41.68 -25.75 22.09
N ASP A 367 41.93 -24.90 23.09
CA ASP A 367 40.93 -24.01 23.67
C ASP A 367 40.31 -23.09 22.61
N PHE A 368 41.13 -22.52 21.72
CA PHE A 368 40.65 -21.66 20.65
C PHE A 368 39.76 -22.40 19.66
N VAL A 369 40.21 -23.55 19.16
CA VAL A 369 39.49 -24.32 18.13
C VAL A 369 38.20 -24.91 18.70
N LEU A 370 38.23 -25.49 19.90
CA LEU A 370 37.06 -26.07 20.54
C LEU A 370 36.02 -24.98 20.89
N LYS A 371 36.44 -23.81 21.41
CA LYS A 371 35.52 -22.68 21.63
C LYS A 371 34.91 -22.15 20.32
N LYS A 372 35.66 -22.19 19.22
CA LYS A 372 35.15 -21.80 17.90
C LYS A 372 34.03 -22.75 17.44
N ILE A 373 34.25 -24.06 17.53
CA ILE A 373 33.25 -25.09 17.19
C ILE A 373 32.02 -24.97 18.11
N GLN A 374 32.22 -24.77 19.41
CA GLN A 374 31.12 -24.64 20.38
C GLN A 374 30.17 -23.47 20.08
N LYS A 375 30.71 -22.37 19.53
CA LYS A 375 29.94 -21.16 19.18
C LYS A 375 29.33 -21.19 17.77
N GLU A 376 29.58 -22.23 16.98
CA GLU A 376 29.05 -22.33 15.62
C GLU A 376 27.52 -22.56 15.64
N HIS A 377 26.78 -22.00 14.69
CA HIS A 377 25.33 -22.17 14.58
C HIS A 377 24.88 -22.62 13.19
N GLU A 378 25.81 -22.72 12.24
CA GLU A 378 25.54 -23.23 10.90
C GLU A 378 25.87 -24.73 10.80
N ILE A 379 24.88 -25.53 10.41
CA ILE A 379 24.99 -26.98 10.23
C ILE A 379 26.11 -27.29 9.23
N SER A 380 26.12 -26.61 8.07
CA SER A 380 27.12 -26.83 7.02
C SER A 380 28.54 -26.52 7.50
N GLN A 381 28.72 -25.54 8.39
CA GLN A 381 30.03 -25.19 8.91
C GLN A 381 30.55 -26.22 9.91
N LEU A 382 29.66 -26.82 10.71
CA LEU A 382 29.98 -27.98 11.56
C LEU A 382 30.36 -29.20 10.72
N GLU A 383 29.63 -29.49 9.66
CA GLU A 383 29.95 -30.57 8.72
C GLU A 383 31.31 -30.35 8.05
N ILE A 384 31.64 -29.10 7.69
CA ILE A 384 32.97 -28.75 7.17
C ILE A 384 34.07 -29.02 8.21
N TYR A 385 33.86 -28.71 9.49
CA TYR A 385 34.83 -29.04 10.54
C TYR A 385 35.02 -30.56 10.64
N GLN A 386 33.93 -31.32 10.60
CA GLN A 386 33.98 -32.78 10.63
C GLN A 386 34.80 -33.35 9.46
N LEU A 387 34.53 -32.89 8.23
CA LEU A 387 35.22 -33.33 7.02
C LEU A 387 36.71 -32.98 7.04
N LYS A 388 37.07 -31.80 7.55
CA LYS A 388 38.45 -31.31 7.60
C LYS A 388 39.24 -31.81 8.81
N ALA A 389 38.64 -32.62 9.68
CA ALA A 389 39.29 -33.10 10.89
C ALA A 389 40.57 -33.90 10.59
N SER A 390 40.55 -34.77 9.58
CA SER A 390 41.73 -35.54 9.16
C SER A 390 42.85 -34.65 8.62
N ASP A 391 42.51 -33.68 7.76
CA ASP A 391 43.48 -32.73 7.23
C ASP A 391 44.10 -31.88 8.34
N PHE A 392 43.27 -31.43 9.29
CA PHE A 392 43.72 -30.69 10.46
C PHE A 392 44.71 -31.51 11.30
N ARG A 393 44.39 -32.79 11.54
CA ARG A 393 45.29 -33.71 12.25
C ARG A 393 46.63 -33.85 11.53
N SER A 394 46.61 -34.18 10.23
CA SER A 394 47.81 -34.38 9.42
C SER A 394 48.67 -33.13 9.36
N GLU A 395 48.08 -31.95 9.20
CA GLU A 395 48.82 -30.68 9.17
C GLU A 395 49.54 -30.40 10.50
N ASN A 396 48.87 -30.58 11.64
CA ASN A 396 49.51 -30.39 12.95
C ASN A 396 50.61 -31.43 13.20
N PHE A 397 50.43 -32.67 12.76
CA PHE A 397 51.48 -33.70 12.86
C PHE A 397 52.69 -33.34 12.01
N ARG A 398 52.47 -32.86 10.78
CA ARG A 398 53.51 -32.40 9.87
C ARG A 398 54.31 -31.27 10.49
N ILE A 399 53.66 -30.28 11.10
CA ILE A 399 54.32 -29.16 11.81
C ILE A 399 55.28 -29.69 12.88
N LEU A 400 54.83 -30.63 13.73
CA LEU A 400 55.67 -31.21 14.78
C LEU A 400 56.86 -32.00 14.21
N ILE A 401 56.62 -32.82 13.20
CA ILE A 401 57.68 -33.64 12.56
C ILE A 401 58.72 -32.76 11.87
N ASP A 402 58.29 -31.73 11.15
CA ASP A 402 59.19 -30.81 10.46
C ASP A 402 59.95 -29.92 11.45
N TYR A 403 59.32 -29.51 12.57
CA TYR A 403 60.01 -28.82 13.65
C TYR A 403 61.15 -29.67 14.21
N LYS A 404 60.87 -30.93 14.57
CA LYS A 404 61.89 -31.83 15.13
C LYS A 404 63.02 -32.09 14.14
N ALA A 405 62.67 -32.35 12.88
CA ALA A 405 63.67 -32.58 11.84
C ALA A 405 64.57 -31.36 11.58
N LYS A 406 64.05 -30.13 11.71
CA LYS A 406 64.88 -28.91 11.66
C LYS A 406 65.80 -28.78 12.86
N GLU A 407 65.29 -29.08 14.06
CA GLU A 407 66.09 -29.09 15.30
C GLU A 407 67.27 -30.07 15.20
N ASP A 408 67.02 -31.30 14.74
CA ASP A 408 68.03 -32.34 14.60
C ASP A 408 69.06 -32.02 13.50
N ALA A 409 68.60 -31.44 12.38
CA ALA A 409 69.48 -30.97 11.31
C ALA A 409 70.46 -29.90 11.81
N GLN A 410 69.96 -28.92 12.59
CA GLN A 410 70.79 -27.90 13.23
C GLN A 410 71.81 -28.51 14.21
N LYS A 411 71.41 -29.48 15.04
CA LYS A 411 72.31 -30.15 15.99
C LYS A 411 73.39 -30.99 15.31
N THR A 412 73.09 -31.61 14.17
CA THR A 412 74.00 -32.54 13.46
C THR A 412 74.80 -31.89 12.34
N GLY A 413 74.59 -30.59 12.07
CA GLY A 413 75.25 -29.86 10.98
C GLY A 413 74.84 -30.31 9.58
N LYS A 414 73.73 -31.04 9.46
CA LYS A 414 73.18 -31.49 8.17
C LYS A 414 72.18 -30.47 7.63
N GLU A 415 72.08 -30.36 6.32
CA GLU A 415 71.09 -29.49 5.67
C GLU A 415 69.68 -30.09 5.81
N TYR A 416 68.72 -29.30 6.30
CA TYR A 416 67.33 -29.72 6.40
C TYR A 416 66.71 -29.84 5.00
N LYS A 417 66.05 -30.97 4.72
CA LYS A 417 65.27 -31.17 3.49
C LYS A 417 63.79 -31.21 3.83
N THR A 418 63.03 -30.29 3.23
CA THR A 418 61.57 -30.26 3.34
C THR A 418 60.98 -31.53 2.71
N SER A 419 60.03 -32.14 3.41
CA SER A 419 59.30 -33.29 2.86
C SER A 419 58.30 -32.83 1.79
N ILE A 420 58.09 -33.65 0.76
CA ILE A 420 56.99 -33.44 -0.18
C ILE A 420 55.78 -34.25 0.28
N ASP A 421 54.61 -33.60 0.34
CA ASP A 421 53.35 -34.25 0.67
C ASP A 421 52.94 -35.24 -0.43
N VAL A 422 52.62 -36.46 -0.01
CA VAL A 422 52.16 -37.54 -0.88
C VAL A 422 50.88 -38.12 -0.28
N SER A 423 49.74 -37.77 -0.88
CA SER A 423 48.44 -38.33 -0.50
C SER A 423 48.26 -39.73 -1.09
N LEU A 424 47.91 -40.70 -0.25
CA LEU A 424 47.67 -42.08 -0.68
C LEU A 424 46.56 -42.20 -1.75
N VAL A 425 45.54 -41.34 -1.68
CA VAL A 425 44.41 -41.31 -2.62
C VAL A 425 44.83 -40.80 -4.00
N ALA A 426 45.81 -39.90 -4.06
CA ALA A 426 46.39 -39.46 -5.32
C ALA A 426 47.31 -40.54 -5.92
N GLU A 427 47.93 -41.35 -5.08
CA GLU A 427 48.83 -42.42 -5.51
C GLU A 427 48.11 -43.68 -5.95
N MET A 428 46.91 -43.97 -5.45
CA MET A 428 46.22 -45.24 -5.72
C MET A 428 44.74 -45.00 -6.03
N PRO A 429 44.20 -45.55 -7.14
CA PRO A 429 42.77 -45.45 -7.41
C PRO A 429 41.96 -46.27 -6.39
N PRO A 430 40.70 -45.88 -6.11
CA PRO A 430 39.80 -46.66 -5.27
C PRO A 430 39.71 -48.11 -5.78
N THR A 431 39.98 -49.09 -4.91
CA THR A 431 40.07 -50.50 -5.27
C THR A 431 39.40 -51.35 -4.17
N THR A 432 38.52 -52.27 -4.55
CA THR A 432 37.95 -53.27 -3.62
C THR A 432 38.94 -54.42 -3.41
N ILE A 433 39.19 -54.79 -2.15
CA ILE A 433 40.11 -55.86 -1.77
C ILE A 433 39.32 -56.93 -1.02
N GLU A 434 39.24 -58.12 -1.59
CA GLU A 434 38.40 -59.24 -1.10
C GLU A 434 39.23 -60.38 -0.50
N ASN A 435 40.54 -60.42 -0.75
CA ASN A 435 41.44 -61.46 -0.26
C ASN A 435 42.87 -60.92 -0.02
N ALA A 436 43.69 -61.75 0.64
CA ALA A 436 45.06 -61.39 1.02
C ALA A 436 45.97 -61.12 -0.20
N GLU A 437 45.80 -61.88 -1.29
CA GLU A 437 46.61 -61.72 -2.51
C GLU A 437 46.35 -60.36 -3.18
N GLN A 438 45.10 -59.89 -3.19
CA GLN A 438 44.74 -58.55 -3.66
C GLN A 438 45.31 -57.45 -2.77
N LEU A 439 45.36 -57.65 -1.45
CA LEU A 439 45.96 -56.72 -0.50
C LEU A 439 47.47 -56.57 -0.74
N ASP A 440 48.18 -57.69 -0.89
CA ASP A 440 49.63 -57.70 -1.12
C ASP A 440 49.99 -57.04 -2.46
N ALA A 441 49.19 -57.28 -3.50
CA ALA A 441 49.36 -56.61 -4.80
C ALA A 441 49.13 -55.09 -4.70
N TYR A 442 48.13 -54.66 -3.93
CA TYR A 442 47.86 -53.24 -3.69
C TYR A 442 49.02 -52.56 -2.96
N ILE A 443 49.49 -53.16 -1.86
CA ILE A 443 50.61 -52.64 -1.06
C ILE A 443 51.90 -52.59 -1.89
N SER A 444 52.16 -53.61 -2.71
CA SER A 444 53.34 -53.64 -3.58
C SER A 444 53.34 -52.50 -4.60
N LYS A 445 52.21 -52.23 -5.24
CA LYS A 445 52.06 -51.09 -6.18
C LYS A 445 52.22 -49.75 -5.48
N LEU A 446 51.61 -49.60 -4.31
CA LEU A 446 51.76 -48.38 -3.51
C LEU A 446 53.23 -48.17 -3.14
N ARG A 447 53.91 -49.22 -2.69
CA ARG A 447 55.33 -49.19 -2.35
C ARG A 447 56.20 -48.72 -3.52
N GLU A 448 55.99 -49.26 -4.72
CA GLU A 448 56.73 -48.85 -5.92
C GLU A 448 56.55 -47.35 -6.19
N ARG A 449 55.32 -46.83 -6.14
CA ARG A 449 55.04 -45.40 -6.36
C ARG A 449 55.71 -44.51 -5.32
N LEU A 450 55.59 -44.88 -4.04
CA LEU A 450 56.22 -44.15 -2.94
C LEU A 450 57.75 -44.17 -3.05
N MET A 451 58.35 -45.29 -3.46
CA MET A 451 59.81 -45.41 -3.65
C MET A 451 60.32 -44.51 -4.77
N VAL A 452 59.59 -44.37 -5.88
CA VAL A 452 59.95 -43.43 -6.95
C VAL A 452 59.95 -41.99 -6.45
N LYS A 453 58.93 -41.60 -5.66
CA LYS A 453 58.86 -40.25 -5.08
C LYS A 453 59.94 -40.01 -4.03
N LEU A 454 60.21 -41.00 -3.18
CA LEU A 454 61.29 -40.94 -2.20
C LEU A 454 62.66 -40.78 -2.87
N ALA A 455 62.93 -41.52 -3.95
CA ALA A 455 64.18 -41.41 -4.70
C ALA A 455 64.36 -40.04 -5.36
N LYS A 456 63.28 -39.41 -5.84
CA LYS A 456 63.33 -38.06 -6.43
C LYS A 456 63.48 -36.95 -5.38
N ASN A 457 62.79 -37.08 -4.26
CA ASN A 457 62.59 -35.97 -3.32
C ASN A 457 63.36 -36.12 -2.01
N ASN A 458 64.07 -37.24 -1.79
CA ASN A 458 64.83 -37.61 -0.60
C ASN A 458 64.02 -37.77 0.70
N LYS A 459 62.91 -37.06 0.87
CA LYS A 459 62.01 -37.13 2.03
C LYS A 459 60.56 -36.95 1.55
N ILE A 460 59.67 -37.84 1.98
CA ILE A 460 58.22 -37.74 1.70
C ILE A 460 57.45 -37.78 3.01
N TYR A 461 56.36 -37.02 3.08
CA TYR A 461 55.35 -37.14 4.12
C TYR A 461 54.13 -37.79 3.49
N VAL A 462 53.72 -38.93 4.05
CA VAL A 462 52.58 -39.69 3.51
C VAL A 462 51.37 -39.38 4.38
N SER A 463 50.32 -38.84 3.74
CA SER A 463 49.06 -38.45 4.37
C SER A 463 47.84 -39.19 3.83
#